data_AF-A0A0C3QUI6-F1
#
_entry.id   AF-A0A0C3QUI6-F1
#
_cell.length_a   1.000
_cell.length_b   1.000
_cell.length_c   1.000
_cell.angle_alpha   90.00
_cell.angle_beta   90.00
_cell.angle_gamma   90.00
#
_symmetry.space_group_name_H-M   'P 1'
#
loop_
_entity.id
_entity.type
_entity.pdbx_description
1 polymer ?
#
loop_
_entity_poly.entity_id
_entity_poly.type
_entity_poly.pdbx_seq_one_letter_code
_entity_poly.pdbx_strand_id
1 'polypeptide(L)'
;MVNYIIFDIGGDMEDLRDLSSFLSFIYRHRLSPADMHVLNHLIMKYAEFEQRKAFVLNQTALAKDLSMKQPNVSRAVKNLVATGILVKQDMTYFIHLA
;
A
#
# COMPACT_ATOMS: atom_id res chain seq x y z
N MET A 1 -8.97 6.93 19.34
CA MET A 1 -8.09 7.94 18.72
C MET A 1 -7.54 7.34 17.44
N VAL A 2 -7.93 7.85 16.28
CA VAL A 2 -7.37 7.44 14.99
C VAL A 2 -6.32 8.49 14.64
N ASN A 3 -5.04 8.11 14.61
CA ASN A 3 -3.97 8.98 14.14
C ASN A 3 -4.06 9.04 12.61
N TYR A 4 -4.45 10.19 12.08
CA TYR A 4 -4.23 10.50 10.68
C TYR A 4 -2.74 10.81 10.49
N ILE A 5 -2.12 10.16 9.52
CA ILE A 5 -0.80 10.59 9.02
C ILE A 5 -1.04 11.93 8.33
N ILE A 6 -0.56 13.02 8.93
CA ILE A 6 -0.52 14.33 8.28
C ILE A 6 0.72 14.29 7.38
N PHE A 7 0.51 14.17 6.08
CA PHE A 7 1.54 14.50 5.09
C PHE A 7 1.60 16.03 5.02
N ASP A 8 2.79 16.61 5.21
CA ASP A 8 3.02 18.03 5.01
C ASP A 8 2.93 18.32 3.51
N ILE A 9 1.80 18.88 3.06
CA ILE A 9 1.51 19.13 1.64
C ILE A 9 1.95 20.56 1.32
N GLY A 10 3.26 20.74 1.13
CA GLY A 10 3.79 21.90 0.43
C GLY A 10 3.69 21.69 -1.08
N GLY A 11 2.55 22.00 -1.71
CA GLY A 11 2.40 22.00 -3.16
C GLY A 11 0.98 21.66 -3.66
N ASP A 12 0.46 22.52 -4.54
CA ASP A 12 -0.65 22.42 -5.51
C ASP A 12 -1.94 21.60 -5.25
N MET A 13 -3.07 22.15 -5.72
CA MET A 13 -4.41 21.55 -5.64
C MET A 13 -4.55 20.18 -6.35
N GLU A 14 -3.61 19.80 -7.22
CA GLU A 14 -3.55 18.48 -7.86
C GLU A 14 -3.19 17.38 -6.84
N ASP A 15 -2.23 17.63 -5.94
CA ASP A 15 -1.82 16.66 -4.91
C ASP A 15 -2.97 16.34 -3.94
N LEU A 16 -3.84 17.32 -3.67
CA LEU A 16 -5.04 17.14 -2.85
C LEU A 16 -6.13 16.32 -3.55
N ARG A 17 -6.29 16.43 -4.86
CA ARG A 17 -7.26 15.63 -5.63
C ARG A 17 -6.78 14.19 -5.81
N ASP A 18 -5.49 14.00 -5.99
CA ASP A 18 -4.87 12.68 -6.07
C ASP A 18 -4.94 11.97 -4.71
N LEU A 19 -4.70 12.70 -3.62
CA LEU A 19 -4.91 12.19 -2.26
C LEU A 19 -6.38 11.87 -1.97
N SER A 20 -7.33 12.72 -2.37
CA SER A 20 -8.77 12.46 -2.19
C SER A 20 -9.24 11.23 -2.97
N SER A 21 -8.73 11.06 -4.19
CA SER A 21 -9.01 9.90 -5.04
C SER A 21 -8.42 8.62 -4.45
N PHE A 22 -7.20 8.69 -3.93
CA PHE A 22 -6.53 7.60 -3.22
C PHE A 22 -7.27 7.22 -1.93
N LEU A 23 -7.68 8.19 -1.11
CA LEU A 23 -8.47 7.95 0.11
C LEU A 23 -9.85 7.37 -0.21
N SER A 24 -10.51 7.86 -1.26
CA SER A 24 -11.80 7.33 -1.72
C SER A 24 -11.67 5.90 -2.25
N PHE A 25 -10.57 5.60 -2.93
CA PHE A 25 -10.21 4.25 -3.37
C PHE A 25 -9.99 3.32 -2.17
N ILE A 26 -9.19 3.72 -1.19
CA ILE A 26 -9.00 2.99 0.07
C ILE A 26 -10.34 2.70 0.78
N TYR A 27 -11.21 3.72 0.88
CA TYR A 27 -12.50 3.61 1.55
C TYR A 27 -13.42 2.62 0.83
N ARG A 28 -13.48 2.70 -0.51
CA ARG A 28 -14.25 1.75 -1.35
C ARG A 28 -13.79 0.30 -1.15
N HIS A 29 -12.50 0.09 -0.95
CA HIS A 29 -11.89 -1.22 -0.81
C HIS A 29 -11.89 -1.77 0.64
N ARG A 30 -12.40 -1.01 1.62
CA ARG A 30 -12.53 -1.41 3.03
C ARG A 30 -11.22 -1.98 3.63
N LEU A 31 -10.10 -1.36 3.29
CA LEU A 31 -8.79 -1.78 3.79
C LEU A 31 -8.72 -1.61 5.31
N SER A 32 -8.25 -2.64 6.01
CA SER A 32 -7.99 -2.57 7.44
C SER A 32 -6.73 -1.75 7.73
N PRO A 33 -6.51 -1.31 8.98
CA PRO A 33 -5.27 -0.62 9.36
C PRO A 33 -4.01 -1.43 9.04
N ALA A 34 -4.08 -2.77 9.12
CA ALA A 34 -2.96 -3.65 8.79
C ALA A 34 -2.70 -3.68 7.27
N ASP A 35 -3.75 -3.70 6.45
CA ASP A 35 -3.64 -3.65 4.99
C ASP A 35 -3.01 -2.31 4.56
N MET A 36 -3.45 -1.22 5.18
CA MET A 36 -2.93 0.13 4.96
C MET A 36 -1.45 0.26 5.35
N HIS A 37 -1.05 -0.31 6.48
CA HIS A 37 0.34 -0.27 6.91
C HIS A 37 1.26 -1.02 5.94
N VAL A 38 0.83 -2.20 5.49
CA VAL A 38 1.55 -2.96 4.46
C VAL A 38 1.61 -2.17 3.16
N LEU A 39 0.49 -1.63 2.68
CA LEU A 39 0.43 -0.86 1.44
C LEU A 39 1.39 0.35 1.48
N ASN A 40 1.36 1.13 2.56
CA ASN A 40 2.23 2.29 2.71
C ASN A 40 3.71 1.90 2.63
N HIS A 41 4.10 0.83 3.31
CA HIS A 41 5.48 0.34 3.24
C HIS A 41 5.86 -0.15 1.85
N LEU A 42 4.96 -0.84 1.13
CA LEU A 42 5.23 -1.28 -0.23
C LEU A 42 5.42 -0.10 -1.18
N ILE A 43 4.59 0.94 -1.08
CA ILE A 43 4.72 2.17 -1.87
C ILE A 43 6.08 2.83 -1.57
N MET A 44 6.40 3.06 -0.29
CA MET A 44 7.63 3.75 0.08
C MET A 44 8.91 2.97 -0.30
N LYS A 45 8.88 1.63 -0.17
CA LYS A 45 10.07 0.79 -0.38
C LYS A 45 10.31 0.42 -1.84
N TYR A 46 9.25 0.22 -2.62
CA TYR A 46 9.36 -0.32 -3.97
C TYR A 46 8.91 0.65 -5.05
N ALA A 47 8.02 1.60 -4.73
CA ALA A 47 7.56 2.51 -5.75
C ALA A 47 8.59 3.60 -6.03
N GLU A 48 9.31 4.18 -5.06
CA GLU A 48 10.24 5.32 -5.32
C GLU A 48 9.66 6.32 -6.36
N PHE A 49 8.34 6.53 -6.36
CA PHE A 49 7.57 7.33 -7.33
C PHE A 49 7.36 6.80 -8.78
N GLU A 50 7.78 5.58 -9.14
CA GLU A 50 7.45 4.95 -10.44
C GLU A 50 6.29 3.95 -10.34
N GLN A 51 5.14 4.32 -10.90
CA GLN A 51 4.00 3.40 -11.02
C GLN A 51 4.37 2.16 -11.86
N ARG A 52 3.86 0.99 -11.45
CA ARG A 52 4.03 -0.32 -12.15
C ARG A 52 5.45 -0.92 -12.16
N LYS A 53 6.38 -0.42 -11.34
CA LYS A 53 7.67 -1.10 -11.13
C LYS A 53 7.43 -2.48 -10.50
N ALA A 54 7.90 -3.53 -11.18
CA ALA A 54 7.77 -4.90 -10.69
C ALA A 54 8.81 -5.18 -9.58
N PHE A 55 8.40 -5.85 -8.51
CA PHE A 55 9.26 -6.21 -7.38
C PHE A 55 8.96 -7.61 -6.84
N VAL A 56 9.97 -8.21 -6.20
CA VAL A 56 9.81 -9.47 -5.47
C VAL A 56 9.51 -9.18 -4.01
N LEU A 57 8.44 -9.77 -3.49
CA LEU A 57 7.98 -9.55 -2.12
C LEU A 57 8.45 -10.68 -1.19
N ASN A 58 9.37 -10.36 -0.28
CA ASN A 58 9.72 -11.23 0.84
C ASN A 58 8.85 -10.89 2.07
N GLN A 59 7.75 -11.64 2.26
CA GLN A 59 6.80 -11.38 3.34
C GLN A 59 7.39 -11.58 4.74
N THR A 60 8.39 -12.46 4.89
CA THR A 60 9.08 -12.67 6.16
C THR A 60 9.96 -11.47 6.53
N ALA A 61 10.68 -10.91 5.55
CA ALA A 61 11.43 -9.67 5.74
C ALA A 61 10.47 -8.50 6.03
N LEU A 62 9.39 -8.37 5.26
CA LEU A 62 8.36 -7.36 5.47
C LEU A 62 7.75 -7.41 6.88
N ALA A 63 7.49 -8.61 7.40
CA ALA A 63 6.96 -8.80 8.75
C ALA A 63 7.92 -8.29 9.83
N LYS A 64 9.24 -8.46 9.62
CA LYS A 64 10.26 -7.89 10.51
C LYS A 64 10.29 -6.37 10.40
N ASP A 65 10.33 -5.83 9.18
CA ASP A 65 10.38 -4.38 8.92
C ASP A 65 9.17 -3.66 9.53
N LEU A 66 7.99 -4.28 9.51
CA LEU A 66 6.75 -3.74 10.06
C LEU A 66 6.51 -4.06 11.54
N SER A 67 7.38 -4.85 12.19
CA SER A 67 7.13 -5.39 13.53
C SER A 67 5.77 -6.09 13.64
N MET A 68 5.36 -6.80 12.59
CA MET A 68 4.10 -7.52 12.48
C MET A 68 4.31 -9.04 12.52
N LYS A 69 3.33 -9.79 13.04
CA LYS A 69 3.34 -11.25 12.89
C LYS A 69 3.16 -11.62 11.41
N GLN A 70 3.93 -12.59 10.93
CA GLN A 70 3.90 -13.02 9.53
C GLN A 70 2.49 -13.38 9.00
N PRO A 71 1.60 -14.05 9.76
CA PRO A 71 0.22 -14.27 9.32
C PRO A 71 -0.59 -13.00 9.03
N ASN A 72 -0.33 -11.90 9.75
CA ASN A 72 -1.00 -10.62 9.52
C ASN A 72 -0.51 -9.99 8.22
N VAL A 73 0.78 -10.08 7.93
CA VAL A 73 1.35 -9.63 6.65
C VAL A 73 0.79 -10.46 5.50
N SER A 74 0.75 -11.78 5.61
CA SER A 74 0.21 -12.65 4.56
C SER A 74 -1.28 -12.37 4.30
N ARG A 75 -2.06 -12.14 5.36
CA ARG A 75 -3.47 -11.72 5.23
C ARG A 75 -3.57 -10.38 4.51
N ALA A 76 -2.76 -9.40 4.90
CA ALA A 76 -2.79 -8.08 4.29
C ALA A 76 -2.41 -8.09 2.81
N VAL A 77 -1.34 -8.81 2.46
CA VAL A 77 -0.93 -9.00 1.06
C VAL A 77 -2.04 -9.67 0.26
N LYS A 78 -2.67 -10.72 0.81
CA LYS A 78 -3.81 -11.40 0.15
C LYS A 78 -4.98 -10.43 -0.09
N ASN A 79 -5.30 -9.60 0.89
CA ASN A 79 -6.36 -8.59 0.77
C ASN A 79 -6.04 -7.57 -0.32
N LEU A 80 -4.83 -7.02 -0.33
CA LEU A 80 -4.38 -6.05 -1.34
C LEU A 80 -4.37 -6.65 -2.76
N VAL A 81 -4.12 -7.95 -2.89
CA VAL A 81 -4.27 -8.66 -4.17
C VAL A 81 -5.73 -8.79 -4.56
N ALA A 82 -6.59 -9.17 -3.63
CA ALA A 82 -8.03 -9.32 -3.88
C ALA A 82 -8.70 -8.00 -4.27
N THR A 83 -8.17 -6.86 -3.83
CA THR A 83 -8.67 -5.53 -4.20
C THR A 83 -8.12 -5.02 -5.53
N GLY A 84 -7.14 -5.71 -6.14
CA GLY A 84 -6.48 -5.28 -7.38
C GLY A 84 -5.41 -4.20 -7.20
N ILE A 85 -5.18 -3.75 -5.96
CA ILE A 85 -4.16 -2.73 -5.62
C ILE A 85 -2.77 -3.29 -5.82
N LEU A 86 -2.57 -4.53 -5.39
CA LEU A 86 -1.33 -5.26 -5.56
C LEU A 86 -1.55 -6.35 -6.59
N VAL A 87 -1.00 -6.18 -7.79
CA VAL A 87 -1.14 -7.18 -8.85
C VAL A 87 0.02 -8.16 -8.75
N LYS A 88 -0.29 -9.46 -8.71
CA LYS A 88 0.72 -10.53 -8.75
C LYS A 88 0.86 -11.06 -10.18
N GLN A 89 2.08 -11.05 -10.71
CA GLN A 89 2.45 -11.68 -11.98
C GLN A 89 3.62 -12.63 -11.74
N ASP A 90 3.37 -13.93 -11.89
CA ASP A 90 4.31 -15.00 -11.60
C ASP A 90 4.93 -14.89 -10.19
N MET A 91 6.21 -14.49 -10.13
CA MET A 91 7.01 -14.33 -8.93
C MET A 91 7.15 -12.87 -8.48
N THR A 92 6.53 -11.94 -9.22
CA THR A 92 6.64 -10.50 -9.01
C THR A 92 5.30 -9.88 -8.66
N TYR A 93 5.37 -8.69 -8.09
CA TYR A 93 4.24 -7.85 -7.77
C TYR A 93 4.45 -6.45 -8.33
N PHE A 94 3.39 -5.74 -8.61
CA PHE A 94 3.43 -4.30 -8.85
C PHE A 94 2.19 -3.63 -8.26
N ILE A 95 2.31 -2.34 -7.97
CA ILE A 95 1.21 -1.56 -7.41
C ILE A 95 0.42 -0.92 -8.56
N HIS A 96 -0.89 -1.12 -8.54
CA HIS A 96 -1.84 -0.52 -9.48
C HIS A 96 -2.84 0.34 -8.71
N LEU A 97 -2.63 1.66 -8.74
CA LEU A 97 -3.57 2.65 -8.26
C LEU A 97 -4.31 3.16 -9.51
N ALA A 98 -5.54 2.70 -9.73
CA ALA A 98 -6.40 3.10 -10.85
C ALA A 98 -7.58 3.91 -10.35
#